data_AF-A0AAU4BR42-F1
#
_entry.id   AF-A0AAU4BR42-F1
#
_cell.length_a   1.000
_cell.length_b   1.000
_cell.length_c   1.000
_cell.angle_alpha   90.00
_cell.angle_beta   90.00
_cell.angle_gamma   90.00
#
_symmetry.space_group_name_H-M   'P 1'
#
loop_
_entity.id
_entity.type
_entity.pdbx_description
1 polymer ?
#
loop_
_entity_poly.entity_id
_entity_poly.type
_entity_poly.pdbx_seq_one_letter_code
_entity_poly.pdbx_strand_id
1 'polypeptide(L)'
;MPDATLYREAAACYERARHWTDAARCYRAAGMPLRAAALHERLGRFEAAAEDYQAAGEEETAGWLLVHCLGEPAPARDAVARAADGPRRDLVLARCDLAEGGPPALAVPALQRVCADLADPDRVPYPHRDLEDWGLVVAELAGRLDQAALIFAAAVRGHRPGAEGRWTRWADRVLGTPLVIAEG
;
A
#
# COMPACT_ATOMS: atom_id res chain seq x y z
N MET A 1 -28.72 13.00 17.83
CA MET A 1 -27.41 12.67 17.25
C MET A 1 -27.00 13.83 16.36
N PRO A 2 -25.75 14.31 16.42
CA PRO A 2 -25.31 15.36 15.50
C PRO A 2 -25.47 14.86 14.05
N ASP A 3 -25.93 15.73 13.17
CA ASP A 3 -26.34 15.39 11.81
C ASP A 3 -25.12 14.99 10.97
N ALA A 4 -25.06 13.72 10.56
CA ALA A 4 -23.99 13.21 9.69
C ALA A 4 -23.89 14.00 8.37
N THR A 5 -25.01 14.57 7.92
CA THR A 5 -25.06 15.45 6.75
C THR A 5 -24.32 16.75 7.01
N LEU A 6 -24.56 17.39 8.16
CA LEU A 6 -23.87 18.62 8.56
C LEU A 6 -22.36 18.40 8.68
N TYR A 7 -21.92 17.28 9.26
CA TYR A 7 -20.49 16.95 9.32
C TYR A 7 -19.87 16.73 7.95
N ARG A 8 -20.60 16.08 7.03
CA ARG A 8 -20.12 15.89 5.66
C ARG A 8 -19.95 17.22 4.92
N GLU A 9 -20.90 18.13 5.06
CA GLU A 9 -20.84 19.46 4.46
C GLU A 9 -19.70 20.29 5.07
N ALA A 10 -19.56 20.27 6.40
CA ALA A 10 -18.45 20.92 7.09
C ALA A 10 -17.10 20.35 6.63
N ALA A 11 -16.98 19.03 6.49
CA ALA A 11 -15.76 18.39 5.99
C ALA A 11 -15.40 18.89 4.58
N ALA A 12 -16.37 18.97 3.67
CA ALA A 12 -16.15 19.47 2.32
C ALA A 12 -15.71 20.95 2.31
N CYS A 13 -16.28 21.78 3.19
CA CYS A 13 -15.86 23.17 3.36
C CYS A 13 -14.41 23.27 3.86
N TYR A 14 -14.06 22.51 4.90
CA TYR A 14 -12.68 22.46 5.41
C TYR A 14 -11.70 21.94 4.37
N GLU A 15 -12.07 20.92 3.61
CA GLU A 15 -11.23 20.34 2.55
C GLU A 15 -10.94 21.36 1.45
N ARG A 16 -11.97 22.09 0.98
CA ARG A 16 -11.82 23.20 0.01
C ARG A 16 -10.93 24.31 0.54
N ALA A 17 -11.04 24.61 1.83
CA ALA A 17 -10.20 25.59 2.52
C ALA A 17 -8.81 25.03 2.92
N ARG A 18 -8.51 23.77 2.58
CA ARG A 18 -7.25 23.07 2.90
C ARG A 18 -6.99 22.91 4.40
N HIS A 19 -8.03 22.98 5.22
CA HIS A 19 -7.99 22.63 6.64
C HIS A 19 -8.16 21.11 6.80
N TRP A 20 -7.15 20.36 6.36
CA TRP A 20 -7.21 18.89 6.25
C TRP A 20 -7.48 18.18 7.58
N THR A 21 -6.97 18.71 8.69
CA THR A 21 -7.20 18.13 10.03
C THR A 21 -8.67 18.19 10.43
N ASP A 22 -9.30 19.35 10.26
CA ASP A 22 -10.71 19.52 10.59
C ASP A 22 -11.60 18.75 9.61
N ALA A 23 -11.23 18.71 8.33
CA ALA A 23 -11.90 17.88 7.34
C ALA A 23 -11.90 16.39 7.73
N ALA A 24 -10.75 15.84 8.13
CA ALA A 24 -10.64 14.44 8.55
C ALA A 24 -11.52 14.13 9.78
N ARG A 25 -11.49 15.00 10.81
CA ARG A 25 -12.35 14.87 11.99
C ARG A 25 -13.84 14.89 11.62
N CYS A 26 -14.23 15.79 10.73
CA CYS A 26 -15.62 15.90 10.27
C CYS A 26 -16.03 14.68 9.42
N TYR A 27 -15.18 14.15 8.53
CA TYR A 27 -15.48 12.92 7.79
C TYR A 27 -15.62 11.71 8.72
N ARG A 28 -14.78 11.59 9.75
CA ARG A 28 -14.92 10.54 10.77
C ARG A 28 -16.26 10.67 11.52
N ALA A 29 -16.62 11.88 11.95
CA ALA A 29 -17.89 12.16 12.62
C ALA A 29 -19.12 11.94 11.71
N ALA A 30 -18.95 12.06 10.39
CA ALA A 30 -19.98 11.78 9.39
C ALA A 30 -20.12 10.27 9.06
N GLY A 31 -19.34 9.39 9.68
CA GLY A 31 -19.32 7.96 9.35
C GLY A 31 -18.67 7.66 7.99
N MET A 32 -17.71 8.46 7.57
CA MET A 32 -16.96 8.29 6.31
C MET A 32 -15.48 7.97 6.59
N PRO A 33 -15.18 6.81 7.21
CA PRO A 33 -13.83 6.49 7.69
C PRO A 33 -12.79 6.45 6.57
N LEU A 34 -13.12 5.93 5.39
CA LEU A 34 -12.17 5.87 4.26
C LEU A 34 -11.67 7.26 3.81
N ARG A 35 -12.54 8.27 3.82
CA ARG A 35 -12.14 9.66 3.50
C ARG A 35 -11.29 10.27 4.61
N ALA A 36 -11.61 9.98 5.87
CA ALA A 36 -10.82 10.44 7.00
C ALA A 36 -9.42 9.81 6.97
N ALA A 37 -9.33 8.50 6.72
CA ALA A 37 -8.09 7.75 6.61
C ALA A 37 -7.14 8.35 5.59
N ALA A 38 -7.61 8.58 4.35
CA ALA A 38 -6.80 9.19 3.30
C ALA A 38 -6.27 10.59 3.65
N LEU A 39 -7.05 11.39 4.40
CA LEU A 39 -6.59 12.69 4.88
C LEU A 39 -5.58 12.57 6.02
N HIS A 40 -5.79 11.64 6.96
CA HIS A 40 -4.83 11.36 8.03
C HIS A 40 -3.51 10.84 7.49
N GLU A 41 -3.53 9.93 6.51
CA GLU A 41 -2.35 9.43 5.82
C GLU A 41 -1.59 10.56 5.12
N ARG A 42 -2.29 11.43 4.40
CA ARG A 42 -1.67 12.62 3.77
C ARG A 42 -1.04 13.58 4.78
N LEU A 43 -1.57 13.62 6.00
CA LEU A 43 -1.04 14.43 7.10
C LEU A 43 0.09 13.73 7.87
N GLY A 44 0.45 12.50 7.50
CA GLY A 44 1.45 11.69 8.22
C GLY A 44 0.97 11.19 9.58
N ARG A 45 -0.35 11.21 9.85
CA ARG A 45 -0.96 10.72 11.08
C ARG A 45 -1.32 9.25 10.92
N PHE A 46 -0.29 8.40 10.85
CA PHE A 46 -0.46 7.01 10.47
C PHE A 46 -1.25 6.19 11.49
N GLU A 47 -1.18 6.50 12.79
CA GLU A 47 -2.01 5.80 13.79
C GLU A 47 -3.50 6.06 13.52
N ALA A 48 -3.90 7.32 13.37
CA ALA A 48 -5.27 7.70 13.08
C ALA A 48 -5.75 7.18 11.71
N ALA A 49 -4.85 7.14 10.72
CA ALA A 49 -5.16 6.58 9.41
C ALA A 49 -5.41 5.06 9.49
N ALA A 50 -4.58 4.31 10.22
CA ALA A 50 -4.75 2.88 10.41
C ALA A 50 -6.07 2.56 11.13
N GLU A 51 -6.41 3.30 12.20
CA GLU A 51 -7.70 3.18 12.89
C GLU A 51 -8.89 3.41 11.95
N ASP A 52 -8.83 4.48 11.15
CA ASP A 52 -9.89 4.81 10.20
C ASP A 52 -9.99 3.76 9.06
N TYR A 53 -8.86 3.23 8.56
CA TYR A 53 -8.87 2.14 7.58
C TYR A 53 -9.47 0.85 8.16
N GLN A 54 -9.14 0.49 9.42
CA GLN A 54 -9.77 -0.65 10.10
C GLN A 54 -11.28 -0.44 10.27
N ALA A 55 -11.71 0.77 10.64
CA ALA A 55 -13.14 1.10 10.73
C ALA A 55 -13.87 1.05 9.38
N ALA A 56 -13.13 1.19 8.26
CA ALA A 56 -13.64 1.03 6.90
C ALA A 56 -13.63 -0.42 6.40
N GLY A 57 -13.01 -1.37 7.12
CA GLY A 57 -12.80 -2.74 6.65
C GLY A 57 -11.68 -2.86 5.61
N GLU A 58 -10.69 -1.97 5.66
CA GLU A 58 -9.49 -1.99 4.81
C GLU A 58 -8.32 -2.58 5.61
N GLU A 59 -8.43 -3.84 6.01
CA GLU A 59 -7.51 -4.48 6.95
C GLU A 59 -6.06 -4.50 6.45
N GLU A 60 -5.84 -4.80 5.16
CA GLU A 60 -4.47 -4.85 4.61
C GLU A 60 -3.81 -3.47 4.57
N THR A 61 -4.56 -2.42 4.24
CA THR A 61 -4.05 -1.04 4.20
C THR A 61 -3.67 -0.57 5.60
N ALA A 62 -4.52 -0.84 6.59
CA ALA A 62 -4.21 -0.55 7.98
C ALA A 62 -2.97 -1.33 8.46
N GLY A 63 -2.93 -2.64 8.18
CA GLY A 63 -1.80 -3.49 8.52
C GLY A 63 -0.49 -2.99 7.91
N TRP A 64 -0.52 -2.55 6.65
CA TRP A 64 0.64 -1.97 5.98
C TRP A 64 1.14 -0.71 6.69
N LEU A 65 0.25 0.24 7.03
CA LEU A 65 0.65 1.46 7.75
C LEU A 65 1.27 1.15 9.12
N LEU A 66 0.67 0.22 9.87
CA LEU A 66 1.15 -0.20 11.18
C LEU A 66 2.58 -0.74 11.11
N VAL A 67 2.89 -1.62 10.17
CA VAL A 67 4.25 -2.18 10.08
C VAL A 67 5.24 -1.28 9.33
N HIS A 68 4.83 -0.66 8.22
CA HIS A 68 5.73 0.06 7.34
C HIS A 68 6.04 1.47 7.87
N CYS A 69 5.02 2.20 8.33
CA CYS A 69 5.18 3.58 8.78
C CYS A 69 5.43 3.68 10.29
N LEU A 70 4.80 2.82 11.09
CA LEU A 70 4.89 2.87 12.55
C LEU A 70 5.88 1.86 13.15
N GLY A 71 6.28 0.83 12.38
CA GLY A 71 7.21 -0.19 12.86
C GLY A 71 6.60 -1.14 13.88
N GLU A 72 5.28 -1.34 13.84
CA GLU A 72 4.51 -2.12 14.80
C GLU A 72 4.01 -3.44 14.16
N PRO A 73 4.85 -4.50 14.14
CA PRO A 73 4.51 -5.74 13.44
C PRO A 73 3.38 -6.54 14.12
N ALA A 74 3.28 -6.52 15.45
CA ALA A 74 2.22 -7.23 16.17
C ALA A 74 0.82 -6.65 15.86
N PRO A 75 0.57 -5.34 16.02
CA PRO A 75 -0.68 -4.71 15.58
C PRO A 75 -0.99 -4.94 14.10
N ALA A 76 0.02 -4.92 13.23
CA ALA A 76 -0.17 -5.19 11.80
C ALA A 76 -0.66 -6.62 11.54
N ARG A 77 -0.11 -7.62 12.24
CA ARG A 77 -0.57 -9.02 12.16
C ARG A 77 -2.02 -9.16 12.65
N ASP A 78 -2.37 -8.48 13.74
CA ASP A 78 -3.73 -8.48 14.27
C ASP A 78 -4.71 -7.85 13.27
N ALA A 79 -4.32 -6.75 12.62
CA ALA A 79 -5.13 -6.10 11.60
C ALA A 79 -5.46 -7.05 10.44
N VAL A 80 -4.47 -7.77 9.91
CA VAL A 80 -4.66 -8.67 8.75
C VAL A 80 -5.05 -10.11 9.13
N ALA A 81 -5.28 -10.38 10.41
CA ALA A 81 -5.66 -11.73 10.88
C ALA A 81 -6.99 -12.20 10.27
N ARG A 82 -7.91 -11.25 9.98
CA ARG A 82 -9.23 -11.52 9.39
C ARG A 82 -9.33 -11.15 7.91
N ALA A 83 -8.29 -10.54 7.34
CA ALA A 83 -8.24 -10.22 5.91
C ALA A 83 -8.29 -11.51 5.08
N ALA A 84 -8.87 -11.42 3.89
CA ALA A 84 -8.89 -12.53 2.95
C ALA A 84 -7.46 -12.94 2.57
N ASP A 85 -7.26 -14.22 2.21
CA ASP A 85 -5.97 -14.64 1.65
C ASP A 85 -5.74 -13.93 0.32
N GLY A 86 -4.55 -13.34 0.16
CA GLY A 86 -4.24 -12.50 -0.98
C GLY A 86 -2.86 -11.86 -0.88
N PRO A 87 -2.34 -11.32 -2.00
CA PRO A 87 -0.97 -10.85 -2.04
C PRO A 87 -0.74 -9.60 -1.17
N ARG A 88 -1.75 -8.77 -0.91
CA ARG A 88 -1.64 -7.63 0.02
C ARG A 88 -1.41 -8.09 1.45
N ARG A 89 -2.21 -9.05 1.91
CA ARG A 89 -2.05 -9.69 3.22
C ARG A 89 -0.67 -10.31 3.36
N ASP A 90 -0.22 -11.04 2.35
CA ASP A 90 1.11 -11.68 2.34
C ASP A 90 2.23 -10.65 2.43
N LEU A 91 2.13 -9.52 1.72
CA LEU A 91 3.11 -8.45 1.79
C LEU A 91 3.18 -7.80 3.17
N VAL A 92 2.03 -7.61 3.84
CA VAL A 92 2.01 -7.13 5.23
C VAL A 92 2.74 -8.12 6.14
N LEU A 93 2.43 -9.42 6.04
CA LEU A 93 3.08 -10.46 6.85
C LEU A 93 4.58 -10.56 6.58
N ALA A 94 5.00 -10.53 5.31
CA ALA A 94 6.42 -10.51 4.93
C ALA A 94 7.13 -9.26 5.48
N ARG A 95 6.46 -8.10 5.45
CA ARG A 95 6.99 -6.86 6.03
C ARG A 95 7.12 -6.96 7.56
N CYS A 96 6.19 -7.64 8.25
CA CYS A 96 6.30 -7.94 9.68
C CYS A 96 7.49 -8.85 9.97
N ASP A 97 7.65 -9.95 9.22
CA ASP A 97 8.78 -10.87 9.37
C ASP A 97 10.12 -10.13 9.24
N LEU A 98 10.25 -9.25 8.24
CA LEU A 98 11.45 -8.41 8.06
C LEU A 98 11.65 -7.41 9.21
N ALA A 99 10.58 -6.81 9.74
CA ALA A 99 10.65 -5.89 10.88
C ALA A 99 11.20 -6.59 12.14
N GLU A 100 10.86 -7.87 12.30
CA GLU A 100 11.25 -8.71 13.42
C GLU A 100 12.64 -9.35 13.23
N GLY A 101 13.35 -9.03 12.13
CA GLY A 101 14.68 -9.58 11.83
C GLY A 101 14.66 -10.99 11.23
N GLY A 102 13.51 -11.42 10.71
CA GLY A 102 13.35 -12.69 10.00
C GLY A 102 14.21 -12.76 8.73
N PRO A 103 14.52 -13.97 8.24
CA PRO A 103 15.38 -14.14 7.07
C PRO A 103 14.70 -13.61 5.80
N PRO A 104 15.43 -12.89 4.91
CA PRO A 104 14.88 -12.34 3.67
C PRO A 104 14.19 -13.35 2.74
N ALA A 105 14.51 -14.64 2.86
CA ALA A 105 13.90 -15.70 2.08
C ALA A 105 12.39 -15.86 2.34
N LEU A 106 11.89 -15.45 3.52
CA LEU A 106 10.45 -15.53 3.85
C LEU A 106 9.60 -14.57 3.01
N ALA A 107 10.19 -13.50 2.48
CA ALA A 107 9.46 -12.57 1.62
C ALA A 107 9.19 -13.13 0.21
N VAL A 108 9.97 -14.13 -0.24
CA VAL A 108 9.94 -14.59 -1.63
C VAL A 108 8.57 -15.12 -2.07
N PRO A 109 7.85 -15.96 -1.29
CA PRO A 109 6.52 -16.43 -1.70
C PRO A 109 5.51 -15.31 -1.91
N ALA A 110 5.53 -14.29 -1.04
CA ALA A 110 4.66 -13.11 -1.17
C ALA A 110 4.97 -12.36 -2.48
N LEU A 111 6.26 -12.12 -2.76
CA LEU A 111 6.72 -11.44 -3.97
C LEU A 111 6.39 -12.24 -5.25
N GLN A 112 6.46 -13.58 -5.19
CA GLN A 112 6.05 -14.45 -6.30
C GLN A 112 4.54 -14.34 -6.59
N ARG A 113 3.71 -14.30 -5.55
CA ARG A 113 2.25 -14.10 -5.70
C ARG A 113 1.96 -12.73 -6.30
N VAL A 114 2.66 -11.67 -5.86
CA VAL A 114 2.59 -10.33 -6.48
C VAL A 114 2.96 -10.39 -7.96
N CYS A 115 4.05 -11.07 -8.33
CA CYS A 115 4.44 -11.22 -9.72
C CYS A 115 3.38 -11.97 -10.56
N ALA A 116 2.75 -13.01 -10.01
CA ALA A 116 1.68 -13.73 -10.69
C ALA A 116 0.47 -12.82 -10.94
N ASP A 117 0.05 -12.06 -9.92
CA ASP A 117 -1.05 -11.10 -9.99
C ASP A 117 -0.77 -9.96 -10.97
N LEU A 118 0.44 -9.39 -10.96
CA LEU A 118 0.81 -8.30 -11.85
C LEU A 118 0.94 -8.73 -13.30
N ALA A 119 1.34 -9.98 -13.56
CA ALA A 119 1.52 -10.51 -14.92
C ALA A 119 0.21 -10.92 -15.61
N ASP A 120 -0.89 -11.06 -14.88
CA ASP A 120 -2.19 -11.44 -15.42
C ASP A 120 -2.90 -10.22 -16.06
N PRO A 121 -3.06 -10.18 -17.41
CA PRO A 121 -3.68 -9.05 -18.09
C PRO A 121 -5.19 -8.96 -17.84
N ASP A 122 -5.84 -10.09 -17.54
CA ASP A 122 -7.30 -10.17 -17.34
C ASP A 122 -7.70 -9.83 -15.89
N ARG A 123 -6.71 -9.71 -15.01
CA ARG A 123 -6.92 -9.25 -13.63
C ARG A 123 -7.22 -7.74 -13.63
N VAL A 124 -8.52 -7.45 -13.62
CA VAL A 124 -9.17 -6.12 -13.57
C VAL A 124 -8.67 -5.31 -12.35
N PRO A 125 -8.51 -3.96 -12.44
CA PRO A 125 -7.77 -3.18 -11.45
C PRO A 125 -8.55 -2.94 -10.15
N TYR A 126 -7.98 -3.37 -9.03
CA TYR A 126 -8.19 -2.76 -7.72
C TYR A 126 -6.80 -2.49 -7.14
N PRO A 127 -6.53 -1.28 -6.61
CA PRO A 127 -5.45 -0.42 -7.08
C PRO A 127 -4.10 -1.14 -7.21
N HIS A 128 -3.68 -1.36 -8.47
CA HIS A 128 -2.44 -2.04 -8.82
C HIS A 128 -1.20 -1.34 -8.28
N ARG A 129 -1.28 -0.02 -8.09
CA ARG A 129 -0.13 0.76 -7.69
C ARG A 129 0.34 0.37 -6.29
N ASP A 130 -0.59 0.19 -5.35
CA ASP A 130 -0.21 -0.17 -3.99
C ASP A 130 0.44 -1.56 -3.96
N LEU A 131 -0.04 -2.50 -4.78
CA LEU A 131 0.51 -3.86 -4.80
C LEU A 131 1.94 -3.89 -5.36
N GLU A 132 2.20 -3.17 -6.46
CA GLU A 132 3.54 -3.02 -7.00
C GLU A 132 4.45 -2.25 -6.02
N ASP A 133 3.99 -1.12 -5.50
CA ASP A 133 4.76 -0.26 -4.58
C ASP A 133 5.13 -1.01 -3.29
N TRP A 134 4.18 -1.76 -2.69
CA TRP A 134 4.43 -2.58 -1.49
C TRP A 134 5.38 -3.74 -1.80
N GLY A 135 5.21 -4.39 -2.95
CA GLY A 135 6.10 -5.46 -3.40
C GLY A 135 7.54 -4.97 -3.57
N LEU A 136 7.73 -3.80 -4.17
CA LEU A 136 9.05 -3.19 -4.33
C LEU A 136 9.69 -2.85 -2.98
N VAL A 137 8.93 -2.25 -2.06
CA VAL A 137 9.40 -1.96 -0.70
C VAL A 137 9.87 -3.24 0.01
N VAL A 138 9.07 -4.30 -0.03
CA VAL A 138 9.42 -5.58 0.61
C VAL A 138 10.66 -6.20 -0.04
N ALA A 139 10.76 -6.19 -1.37
CA ALA A 139 11.92 -6.69 -2.09
C ALA A 139 13.21 -5.90 -1.75
N GLU A 140 13.13 -4.58 -1.69
CA GLU A 140 14.26 -3.71 -1.34
C GLU A 140 14.71 -3.92 0.11
N LEU A 141 13.77 -3.98 1.06
CA LEU A 141 14.07 -4.26 2.48
C LEU A 141 14.66 -5.66 2.70
N ALA A 142 14.24 -6.63 1.90
CA ALA A 142 14.82 -7.98 1.89
C ALA A 142 16.21 -8.02 1.22
N GLY A 143 16.69 -6.94 0.61
CA GLY A 143 17.93 -6.93 -0.19
C GLY A 143 17.84 -7.77 -1.47
N ARG A 144 16.63 -8.00 -1.97
CA ARG A 144 16.31 -8.86 -3.12
C ARG A 144 16.00 -8.05 -4.37
N LEU A 145 17.03 -7.38 -4.89
CA LEU A 145 16.91 -6.57 -6.12
C LEU A 145 16.50 -7.42 -7.35
N ASP A 146 16.82 -8.73 -7.32
CA ASP A 146 16.34 -9.70 -8.30
C ASP A 146 14.81 -9.81 -8.30
N GLN A 147 14.19 -9.80 -7.11
CA GLN A 147 12.73 -9.87 -6.99
C GLN A 147 12.08 -8.54 -7.36
N ALA A 148 12.67 -7.40 -6.98
CA ALA A 148 12.21 -6.09 -7.45
C ALA A 148 12.20 -6.03 -8.98
N ALA A 149 13.21 -6.63 -9.62
CA ALA A 149 13.26 -6.67 -11.07
C ALA A 149 12.16 -7.54 -11.70
N LEU A 150 11.87 -8.69 -11.09
CA LEU A 150 10.79 -9.58 -11.52
C LEU A 150 9.39 -8.95 -11.38
N ILE A 151 9.18 -8.11 -10.37
CA ILE A 151 7.92 -7.36 -10.17
C ILE A 151 7.65 -6.43 -11.36
N PHE A 152 8.64 -5.65 -11.77
CA PHE A 152 8.50 -4.80 -12.96
C PHE A 152 8.31 -5.61 -14.23
N ALA A 153 9.06 -6.70 -14.42
CA ALA A 153 8.88 -7.58 -15.57
C ALA A 153 7.48 -8.22 -15.60
N ALA A 154 6.90 -8.54 -14.44
CA ALA A 154 5.52 -8.96 -14.33
C ALA A 154 4.54 -7.83 -14.70
N ALA A 155 4.75 -6.63 -14.17
CA ALA A 155 3.92 -5.47 -14.48
C ALA A 155 3.91 -5.13 -15.98
N VAL A 156 5.05 -5.23 -16.66
CA VAL A 156 5.12 -5.04 -18.12
C VAL A 156 4.35 -6.14 -18.86
N ARG A 157 4.53 -7.41 -18.48
CA ARG A 157 3.79 -8.54 -19.08
C ARG A 157 2.27 -8.43 -18.91
N GLY A 158 1.81 -7.95 -17.77
CA GLY A 158 0.38 -7.70 -17.52
C GLY A 158 -0.12 -6.35 -18.02
N HIS A 159 0.63 -5.66 -18.88
CA HIS A 159 0.29 -4.38 -19.49
C HIS A 159 -0.07 -3.29 -18.47
N ARG A 160 0.60 -3.26 -17.32
CA ARG A 160 0.33 -2.26 -16.27
C ARG A 160 0.79 -0.88 -16.76
N PRO A 161 -0.07 0.15 -16.70
CA PRO A 161 0.24 1.46 -17.28
C PRO A 161 1.53 2.06 -16.74
N GLY A 162 2.45 2.44 -17.63
CA GLY A 162 3.71 3.11 -17.27
C GLY A 162 4.73 2.24 -16.51
N ALA A 163 4.57 0.92 -16.50
CA ALA A 163 5.49 -0.01 -15.82
C ALA A 163 6.94 0.13 -16.35
N GLU A 164 7.14 0.24 -17.66
CA GLU A 164 8.46 0.44 -18.28
C GLU A 164 9.15 1.71 -17.78
N GLY A 165 8.42 2.83 -17.76
CA GLY A 165 8.95 4.10 -17.25
C GLY A 165 9.22 4.08 -15.74
N ARG A 166 8.52 3.25 -14.96
CA ARG A 166 8.86 3.04 -13.54
C ARG A 166 10.08 2.15 -13.39
N TRP A 167 10.20 1.07 -14.15
CA TRP A 167 11.38 0.22 -14.24
C TRP A 167 12.64 1.04 -14.53
N THR A 168 12.63 1.86 -15.58
CA THR A 168 13.81 2.65 -15.97
C THR A 168 14.22 3.62 -14.87
N ARG A 169 13.25 4.29 -14.22
CA ARG A 169 13.54 5.20 -13.09
C ARG A 169 14.07 4.45 -11.85
N TRP A 170 13.53 3.27 -11.57
CA TRP A 170 14.01 2.44 -10.48
C TRP A 170 15.44 1.96 -10.74
N ALA A 171 15.72 1.47 -11.95
CA ALA A 171 17.04 0.99 -12.34
C ALA A 171 18.09 2.09 -12.28
N ASP A 172 17.77 3.30 -12.76
CA ASP A 172 18.66 4.46 -12.64
C ASP A 172 18.96 4.80 -11.17
N ARG A 173 17.91 4.86 -10.33
CA ARG A 173 18.05 5.17 -8.90
C ARG A 173 18.83 4.11 -8.12
N VAL A 174 18.56 2.83 -8.36
CA VAL A 174 19.04 1.72 -7.51
C VAL A 174 20.31 1.06 -8.07
N LEU A 175 20.41 0.95 -9.39
CA LEU A 175 21.54 0.31 -10.08
C LEU A 175 22.53 1.35 -10.67
N GLY A 176 22.18 2.64 -10.67
CA GLY A 176 23.01 3.71 -11.23
C GLY A 176 23.04 3.71 -12.76
N THR A 177 22.15 2.97 -13.43
CA THR A 177 22.04 2.95 -14.89
C THR A 177 20.60 2.73 -15.31
N PRO A 178 20.08 3.48 -16.30
CA PRO A 178 18.79 3.18 -16.86
C PRO A 178 18.86 1.83 -17.58
N LEU A 179 17.92 0.94 -17.25
CA LEU A 179 17.68 -0.28 -18.00
C LEU A 179 16.43 -0.10 -18.85
N VAL A 180 16.47 -0.60 -20.07
CA VAL A 180 15.34 -0.62 -21.00
C VAL A 180 14.97 -2.09 -21.22
N ILE A 181 13.68 -2.40 -21.09
CA ILE A 181 13.18 -3.72 -21.48
C ILE A 181 13.11 -3.69 -23.00
N ALA A 182 13.96 -4.45 -23.68
CA ALA A 182 13.88 -4.58 -25.13
C ALA A 182 12.51 -5.16 -25.47
N GLU A 183 11.69 -4.41 -26.21
CA GLU A 183 10.43 -4.91 -26.77
C GLU A 183 10.74 -6.17 -27.59
N GLY A 184 10.17 -7.30 -27.20
CA GLY A 184 10.28 -8.58 -27.89
C GLY A 184 9.14 -8.80 -28.87
#